data_AF-A0AAE5ZEI2-F1
#
_entry.id   AF-A0AAE5ZEI2-F1
#
_cell.length_a   1.000
_cell.length_b   1.000
_cell.length_c   1.000
_cell.angle_alpha   90.00
_cell.angle_beta   90.00
_cell.angle_gamma   90.00
#
_symmetry.space_group_name_H-M   'P 1'
#
loop_
_entity.id
_entity.type
_entity.pdbx_description
1 polymer ?
#
loop_
_entity_poly.entity_id
_entity_poly.type
_entity_poly.pdbx_seq_one_letter_code
_entity_poly.pdbx_strand_id
1 'polypeptide(L)' 'MHACDLCHQLVGEPSSVPPHEHLAASGIAAMSNRCKVDSRWRCTGCGAWMYQSTALGEPPNMWRMGPRPVDWPDNDG' A
#
# COMPACT_ATOMS: atom_id res chain seq x y z
N MET A 1 -0.93 -9.50 13.06
CA MET A 1 -0.45 -8.11 13.11
C MET A 1 -1.68 -7.22 13.09
N HIS A 2 -1.85 -6.33 14.07
CA HIS A 2 -2.98 -5.39 14.13
C HIS A 2 -2.51 -4.04 13.59
N ALA A 3 -3.25 -3.49 12.64
CA ALA A 3 -3.00 -2.14 12.17
C ALA A 3 -3.56 -1.13 13.17
N CYS A 4 -2.98 0.06 13.25
CA CYS A 4 -3.50 1.13 14.11
C CYS A 4 -4.78 1.74 13.51
N ASP A 5 -5.56 2.45 14.33
CA ASP A 5 -6.79 3.13 13.91
C ASP A 5 -6.58 4.07 12.72
N LEU A 6 -5.41 4.71 12.61
CA LEU A 6 -5.07 5.58 11.47
C LEU A 6 -4.92 4.78 10.17
N CYS A 7 -4.27 3.62 10.23
CA CYS A 7 -4.17 2.74 9.07
C CYS A 7 -5.55 2.18 8.70
N HIS A 8 -6.40 1.85 9.69
CA HIS A 8 -7.78 1.42 9.45
C HIS A 8 -8.65 2.51 8.81
N GLN A 9 -8.48 3.77 9.24
CA GLN A 9 -9.17 4.91 8.65
C GLN A 9 -8.75 5.16 7.21
N LEU A 10 -7.45 5.01 6.89
CA LEU A 10 -6.99 5.17 5.52
C LEU A 10 -7.54 4.08 4.58
N VAL A 11 -7.88 2.90 5.07
CA VAL A 11 -8.40 1.82 4.20
C VAL A 11 -9.74 2.21 3.60
N GLY A 12 -9.83 2.20 2.26
CA GLY A 12 -11.02 2.60 1.53
C GLY A 12 -11.08 4.10 1.21
N GLU A 13 -10.14 4.90 1.75
CA GLU A 13 -9.98 6.29 1.34
C GLU A 13 -9.35 6.38 -0.06
N PRO A 14 -9.59 7.49 -0.79
CA PRO A 14 -8.95 7.69 -2.08
C PRO A 14 -7.43 7.87 -1.93
N SER A 15 -6.66 7.39 -2.89
CA SER A 15 -5.19 7.51 -2.93
C SER A 15 -4.71 8.96 -2.86
N SER A 16 -5.55 9.93 -3.22
CA SER A 16 -5.28 11.35 -3.06
C SER A 16 -5.16 11.79 -1.60
N VAL A 17 -5.69 11.00 -0.65
CA VAL A 17 -5.54 11.28 0.78
C VAL A 17 -4.09 11.10 1.18
N PRO A 18 -3.48 12.12 1.81
CA PRO A 18 -2.10 12.02 2.23
C PRO A 18 -1.93 10.93 3.31
N PRO A 19 -0.80 10.23 3.30
CA PRO A 19 -0.43 9.29 4.36
C PRO A 19 -0.35 10.02 5.72
N HIS A 20 -0.75 9.35 6.80
CA HIS A 20 -0.52 9.88 8.15
C HIS A 20 0.98 9.85 8.50
N GLU A 21 1.41 10.62 9.50
CA GLU A 21 2.83 10.82 9.85
C GLU A 21 3.64 9.52 10.06
N HIS A 22 3.02 8.50 10.65
CA HIS A 22 3.66 7.20 10.88
C HIS A 22 3.76 6.31 9.63
N LEU A 23 3.25 6.74 8.48
CA LEU A 23 3.23 5.94 7.26
C LEU A 23 4.36 6.37 6.34
N ALA A 24 5.42 5.57 6.29
CA ALA A 24 6.59 5.84 5.47
C ALA A 24 6.49 5.14 4.11
N ALA A 25 6.75 5.86 3.02
CA ALA A 25 6.85 5.26 1.69
C ALA A 25 8.06 4.34 1.67
N SER A 26 7.83 3.06 1.42
CA SER A 26 8.87 2.02 1.38
C SER A 26 9.29 1.66 -0.05
N GLY A 27 8.87 2.46 -1.03
CA GLY A 27 9.22 2.33 -2.45
C GLY A 27 8.01 2.23 -3.37
N ILE A 28 8.19 2.62 -4.63
CA ILE A 28 7.22 2.43 -5.71
C ILE A 28 7.53 1.09 -6.35
N ALA A 29 6.58 0.17 -6.31
CA ALA A 29 6.79 -1.16 -6.84
C ALA A 29 5.97 -1.29 -8.13
N ALA A 30 6.64 -1.17 -9.27
CA ALA A 30 6.00 -1.42 -10.55
C ALA A 30 5.82 -2.93 -10.73
N MET A 31 4.59 -3.44 -10.60
CA MET A 31 4.30 -4.81 -10.98
C MET A 31 4.28 -4.94 -12.50
N SER A 32 5.29 -5.61 -13.05
CA SER A 32 5.39 -5.97 -14.46
C SER A 32 4.46 -7.12 -14.80
N ASN A 33 3.15 -6.85 -14.95
CA ASN A 33 2.31 -7.72 -15.78
C ASN A 33 1.13 -7.00 -16.46
N ARG A 34 1.25 -5.69 -16.75
CA ARG A 34 0.27 -4.74 -17.35
C ARG A 34 -0.24 -3.67 -16.36
N CYS A 35 0.69 -2.78 -15.99
CA CYS A 35 0.47 -1.41 -15.49
C CYS A 35 -0.52 -1.22 -14.33
N LYS A 36 -0.35 -1.93 -13.23
CA LYS A 36 -0.86 -1.49 -11.92
C LYS A 36 0.33 -1.04 -11.09
N VAL A 37 0.55 0.27 -11.02
CA VAL A 37 1.55 0.85 -10.11
C VAL A 37 0.84 1.05 -8.79
N ASP A 38 1.33 0.41 -7.74
CA ASP A 38 0.94 0.73 -6.37
C ASP A 38 2.14 1.29 -5.61
N SER A 39 1.96 2.44 -4.99
CA SER A 39 2.96 2.98 -4.07
C SER A 39 2.85 2.18 -2.78
N ARG A 40 3.96 1.65 -2.30
CA ARG A 40 4.00 0.81 -1.11
C ARG A 40 4.43 1.63 0.10
N TRP A 41 3.67 1.47 1.16
CA TRP A 41 3.78 2.23 2.38
C TRP A 41 3.85 1.28 3.57
N ARG A 42 4.75 1.57 4.50
CA ARG A 42 4.90 0.81 5.74
C ARG A 42 4.67 1.74 6.92
N CYS A 43 3.74 1.35 7.79
CA CYS A 43 3.52 2.06 9.03
C CYS A 43 4.68 1.75 9.99
N THR A 44 5.42 2.76 10.41
CA THR A 44 6.50 2.64 11.40
C THR A 44 5.94 2.49 12.82
N GLY A 45 4.70 2.93 13.06
CA GLY A 45 4.02 2.81 14.35
C GLY A 45 3.54 1.38 14.64
N CYS A 46 2.78 0.78 13.72
CA CYS A 46 2.21 -0.56 13.92
C CYS A 46 2.84 -1.66 13.05
N GLY A 47 3.74 -1.31 12.12
CA GLY A 47 4.39 -2.26 11.22
C GLY A 47 3.50 -2.75 10.06
N ALA A 48 2.28 -2.25 9.92
CA ALA A 48 1.34 -2.67 8.89
C ALA A 48 1.74 -2.16 7.49
N TRP A 49 1.42 -2.95 6.47
CA TRP A 49 1.64 -2.58 5.07
C TRP A 49 0.38 -1.98 4.48
N MET A 50 0.58 -0.89 3.75
CA MET A 50 -0.45 -0.18 3.01
C MET A 50 0.01 0.03 1.57
N TYR A 51 -0.96 0.00 0.68
CA TYR A 51 -0.73 0.16 -0.73
C TYR A 51 -1.68 1.24 -1.23
N GLN A 52 -1.12 2.14 -2.00
CA GLN A 52 -1.84 3.21 -2.64
C GLN A 52 -1.94 2.86 -4.12
N SER A 53 -3.11 2.37 -4.53
CA SER A 53 -3.38 2.06 -5.93
C SER A 53 -3.42 3.34 -6.76
N THR A 54 -2.78 3.34 -7.92
CA THR A 54 -2.96 4.40 -8.92
C THR A 54 -4.28 4.26 -9.68
N ALA A 55 -4.57 5.17 -10.61
CA ALA A 55 -5.79 5.16 -11.42
C ALA A 55 -5.99 3.87 -12.24
N LEU A 56 -4.93 3.08 -12.44
CA LEU A 56 -4.97 1.80 -13.14
C LEU A 56 -5.17 0.60 -12.20
N GLY A 57 -5.13 0.80 -10.88
CA GLY A 57 -5.35 -0.24 -9.88
C GLY A 57 -6.82 -0.65 -9.76
N GLU A 58 -7.08 -1.81 -9.15
CA GLU A 58 -8.44 -2.26 -8.80
C GLU A 58 -8.49 -2.52 -7.28
N PRO A 59 -9.28 -1.77 -6.50
CA PRO A 59 -9.99 -0.54 -6.87
C PRO A 59 -9.03 0.62 -7.25
N PRO A 60 -9.43 1.48 -8.20
CA PRO A 60 -8.58 2.56 -8.69
C PRO A 60 -8.51 3.71 -7.67
N ASN A 61 -7.35 4.33 -7.57
CA ASN A 61 -7.13 5.49 -6.71
C ASN A 61 -7.62 5.29 -5.27
N MET A 62 -7.32 4.16 -4.65
CA MET A 62 -7.70 3.88 -3.26
C MET A 62 -6.55 3.32 -2.46
N TRP A 63 -6.61 3.61 -1.17
CA TRP A 63 -5.79 3.00 -0.15
C TRP A 63 -6.33 1.63 0.23
N ARG A 64 -5.44 0.65 0.22
CA ARG A 64 -5.72 -0.72 0.63
C ARG A 64 -4.68 -1.18 1.63
N MET A 65 -5.15 -1.85 2.67
CA MET A 65 -4.29 -2.58 3.60
C MET A 65 -4.28 -4.04 3.18
N GLY A 66 -3.12 -4.67 3.24
CA GLY A 66 -3.02 -6.09 2.95
C GLY A 66 -1.70 -6.66 3.45
N PRO A 67 -1.63 -7.98 3.65
CA PRO A 67 -0.34 -8.65 3.72
C PRO A 67 0.43 -8.37 2.43
N ARG A 68 1.77 -8.57 2.44
CA ARG A 68 2.53 -8.62 1.18
C ARG A 68 1.77 -9.57 0.24
N PRO A 69 1.43 -9.18 -1.00
CA PRO A 69 0.86 -10.14 -1.94
C PRO A 69 1.80 -11.35 -2.00
N VAL A 70 1.28 -12.55 -1.76
CA VAL A 70 2.07 -13.78 -1.81
C VAL A 70 2.60 -14.03 -3.23
N ASP A 71 1.89 -13.52 -4.24
CA ASP A 71 2.27 -13.47 -5.66
C ASP A 71 3.31 -12.39 -6.00
N TRP A 72 3.87 -11.67 -5.03
CA TRP A 72 5.03 -10.84 -5.32
C TRP A 72 6.19 -11.79 -5.65
N PRO A 73 6.84 -11.70 -6.83
CA PRO A 73 8.05 -12.46 -7.06
C PRO A 73 9.04 -12.01 -6.01
N ASP A 74 9.28 -12.90 -5.04
CA ASP A 74 10.38 -12.81 -4.09
C ASP A 74 11.62 -12.62 -4.98
N ASN A 75 12.06 -11.37 -5.18
CA ASN A 75 13.39 -11.11 -5.70
C ASN A 75 14.32 -11.30 -4.50
N ASP A 76 14.33 -12.53 -3.98
CA ASP A 76 15.39 -13.06 -3.14
C ASP A 76 16.43 -13.60 -4.11
N GLY A 77 17.55 -12.87 -4.22
CA GLY A 77 18.86 -13.34 -4.69
C GLY A 77 18.93 -14.09 -6.01
#